data_AF-A0A442LUU8-F1
#
_entry.id   AF-A0A442LUU8-F1
#
_cell.length_a   1.000
_cell.length_b   1.000
_cell.length_c   1.000
_cell.angle_alpha   90.00
_cell.angle_beta   90.00
_cell.angle_gamma   90.00
#
_symmetry.space_group_name_H-M   'P 1'
#
loop_
_entity.id
_entity.type
_entity.pdbx_description
1 polymer ?
#
loop_
_entity_poly.entity_id
_entity_poly.type
_entity_poly.pdbx_seq_one_letter_code
_entity_poly.pdbx_strand_id
1 'polypeptide(L)' 'VSAEVVATEYKDMMAEAKILARIAENVCIKVPLTLDGLRACKDIRSEGRMVNVTLCFSATQALLAAKAGA' A
#
# COMPACT_ATOMS: atom_id res chain seq x y z
N VAL A 1 3.98 -12.42 -2.56
CA VAL A 1 2.52 -12.65 -2.47
C VAL A 1 1.85 -11.38 -1.98
N SER A 2 0.79 -10.89 -2.62
CA SER A 2 0.10 -9.68 -2.15
C SER A 2 -0.92 -10.00 -1.06
N ALA A 3 -0.90 -9.25 0.03
CA ALA A 3 -1.88 -9.32 1.11
C ALA A 3 -2.45 -7.91 1.36
N GLU A 4 -3.77 -7.79 1.50
CA GLU A 4 -4.49 -6.52 1.46
C GLU A 4 -4.92 -6.07 2.86
N VAL A 5 -4.80 -4.77 3.11
CA VAL A 5 -5.39 -4.10 4.29
C VAL A 5 -6.90 -3.94 4.08
N VAL A 6 -7.67 -3.96 5.16
CA VAL A 6 -9.13 -3.76 5.16
C VAL A 6 -9.48 -2.33 5.58
N ALA A 7 -8.64 -1.70 6.39
CA ALA A 7 -8.82 -0.31 6.83
C ALA A 7 -8.93 0.68 5.67
N THR A 8 -9.76 1.71 5.85
CA THR A 8 -9.92 2.81 4.89
C THR A 8 -9.14 4.06 5.26
N GLU A 9 -8.79 4.21 6.56
CA GLU A 9 -8.06 5.34 7.10
C GLU A 9 -6.58 5.02 7.26
N TYR A 10 -5.72 6.01 7.01
CA TYR A 10 -4.26 5.86 6.98
C TYR A 10 -3.67 5.22 8.24
N LYS A 11 -4.11 5.65 9.43
CA LYS A 11 -3.55 5.15 10.71
C LYS A 11 -3.77 3.65 10.87
N ASP A 12 -4.96 3.20 10.52
CA ASP A 12 -5.36 1.80 10.67
C ASP A 12 -4.75 0.94 9.55
N MET A 13 -4.64 1.47 8.32
CA MET A 13 -3.87 0.81 7.24
C MET A 13 -2.42 0.56 7.66
N MET A 14 -1.75 1.52 8.30
CA MET A 14 -0.37 1.35 8.75
C MET A 14 -0.26 0.33 9.89
N ALA A 15 -1.27 0.22 10.75
CA ALA A 15 -1.30 -0.81 11.80
C ALA A 15 -1.43 -2.21 11.19
N GLU A 16 -2.35 -2.40 10.24
CA GLU A 16 -2.54 -3.66 9.53
C GLU A 16 -1.33 -4.02 8.66
N ALA A 17 -0.75 -3.05 7.95
CA ALA A 17 0.47 -3.22 7.15
C ALA A 17 1.62 -3.82 7.97
N LYS A 18 1.81 -3.35 9.22
CA LYS A 18 2.83 -3.89 10.13
C LYS A 18 2.58 -5.34 10.52
N ILE A 19 1.32 -5.74 10.66
CA ILE A 19 0.94 -7.13 10.93
C ILE A 19 1.26 -7.98 9.69
N LEU A 20 0.82 -7.54 8.51
CA LEU A 20 1.05 -8.24 7.24
C LEU A 20 2.55 -8.41 6.93
N ALA A 21 3.36 -7.38 7.19
CA ALA A 21 4.80 -7.39 6.96
C ALA A 21 5.59 -8.43 7.78
N ARG A 22 4.98 -8.96 8.86
CA ARG A 22 5.57 -9.98 9.74
C ARG A 22 5.23 -11.41 9.31
N ILE A 23 4.29 -11.60 8.39
CA ILE A 23 3.85 -12.94 7.97
C ILE A 23 4.96 -13.66 7.20
N ALA A 24 5.58 -12.98 6.22
CA ALA A 24 6.72 -13.50 5.46
C ALA A 24 7.47 -12.36 4.76
N GLU A 25 8.75 -12.59 4.41
CA GLU A 25 9.59 -11.59 3.73
C GLU A 25 9.07 -11.19 2.34
N ASN A 26 8.40 -12.11 1.65
CA ASN A 26 7.89 -11.92 0.30
C ASN A 26 6.46 -11.31 0.26
N VAL A 27 5.95 -10.82 1.38
CA VAL A 27 4.64 -10.13 1.42
C VAL A 27 4.76 -8.76 0.76
N CYS A 28 3.87 -8.51 -0.20
CA CYS A 28 3.65 -7.21 -0.80
C CYS A 28 2.36 -6.62 -0.22
N ILE A 29 2.47 -5.49 0.46
CA ILE A 29 1.33 -4.88 1.17
C ILE A 29 0.44 -4.21 0.14
N LYS A 30 -0.80 -4.70 0.00
CA LYS A 30 -1.76 -4.18 -0.96
C LYS A 30 -2.63 -3.12 -0.29
N VAL A 31 -2.74 -1.95 -0.92
CA VAL A 31 -3.53 -0.80 -0.43
C VAL A 31 -4.42 -0.25 -1.55
N PRO A 32 -5.63 0.27 -1.26
CA PRO A 32 -6.50 0.82 -2.29
C PRO A 32 -5.99 2.17 -2.80
N LEU A 33 -6.32 2.53 -4.04
CA LEU A 33 -5.99 3.84 -4.61
C LEU A 33 -6.89 4.96 -4.08
N THR A 34 -6.59 5.40 -2.86
CA THR A 34 -7.20 6.54 -2.18
C THR A 34 -6.09 7.51 -1.73
N LEU A 35 -6.43 8.71 -1.24
CA LEU A 35 -5.41 9.62 -0.68
C LEU A 35 -4.65 8.98 0.49
N ASP A 36 -5.38 8.30 1.38
CA ASP A 36 -4.78 7.60 2.52
C ASP A 36 -3.99 6.37 2.09
N GLY A 37 -4.45 5.64 1.07
CA GLY A 37 -3.69 4.52 0.50
C GLY A 37 -2.41 4.96 -0.21
N LEU A 38 -2.41 6.09 -0.92
CA LEU A 38 -1.20 6.67 -1.53
C LEU A 38 -0.21 7.17 -0.46
N ARG A 39 -0.72 7.75 0.63
CA ARG A 39 0.10 8.13 1.78
C ARG A 39 0.72 6.91 2.46
N ALA A 40 -0.07 5.87 2.72
CA ALA A 40 0.41 4.62 3.28
C ALA A 40 1.44 3.96 2.37
N CYS A 41 1.21 3.93 1.05
CA CYS A 41 2.16 3.43 0.05
C CYS A 41 3.53 4.09 0.20
N LYS A 42 3.57 5.43 0.25
CA LYS A 42 4.83 6.18 0.39
C LYS A 42 5.59 5.79 1.66
N ASP A 43 4.89 5.74 2.80
CA ASP A 43 5.52 5.46 4.08
C ASP A 43 5.99 4.00 4.17
N ILE A 44 5.18 3.03 3.73
CA ILE A 44 5.57 1.62 3.65
C ILE A 44 6.78 1.42 2.74
N ARG A 45 6.85 2.14 1.61
CA ARG A 45 8.01 2.08 0.72
C ARG A 45 9.25 2.73 1.31
N SER A 46 9.10 3.78 2.12
CA SER A 46 10.21 4.36 2.89
C SER A 46 10.79 3.38 3.91
N GLU A 47 10.00 2.41 4.39
CA GLU A 47 10.45 1.29 5.24
C GLU A 47 11.06 0.11 4.44
N GLY A 48 11.21 0.25 3.12
CA GLY A 48 11.83 -0.78 2.26
C GLY A 48 10.94 -1.98 1.94
N ARG A 49 9.63 -1.90 2.22
CA ARG A 49 8.67 -2.98 1.95
C ARG A 49 8.07 -2.87 0.56
N MET A 50 7.65 -3.99 -0.03
CA MET A 50 6.92 -3.99 -1.30
C MET A 50 5.48 -3.53 -1.11
N VAL A 51 4.95 -2.75 -2.04
CA VAL A 51 3.55 -2.27 -2.03
C VAL A 51 2.87 -2.57 -3.36
N ASN A 52 1.58 -2.91 -3.32
CA ASN A 52 0.73 -3.05 -4.50
C ASN A 52 -0.47 -2.12 -4.34
N VAL A 53 -0.51 -1.02 -5.10
CA VAL A 53 -1.68 -0.13 -5.10
C VAL A 53 -2.75 -0.71 -6.03
N THR A 54 -3.90 -1.07 -5.47
CA THR A 54 -5.02 -1.74 -6.17
C THR A 54 -6.18 -0.79 -6.46
N LEU A 55 -7.22 -1.28 -7.14
CA LEU A 55 -8.41 -0.51 -7.55
C LEU A 55 -8.05 0.72 -8.41
N CYS A 56 -7.06 0.54 -9.28
CA CYS A 56 -6.65 1.50 -10.29
C CYS A 56 -7.40 1.26 -11.60
N PHE A 57 -8.17 2.25 -12.06
CA PHE A 57 -9.05 2.16 -13.24
C PHE A 57 -8.69 3.21 -14.32
N SER A 58 -7.66 4.02 -14.11
CA SER A 58 -7.16 4.97 -15.11
C SER A 58 -5.64 5.09 -15.12
N ALA A 59 -5.08 5.57 -16.24
CA ALA A 59 -3.64 5.81 -16.35
C ALA A 59 -3.14 6.91 -15.39
N THR A 60 -3.96 7.92 -15.10
CA THR A 60 -3.60 8.99 -14.16
C THR A 60 -3.53 8.48 -12.73
N GLN A 61 -4.43 7.57 -12.35
CA GLN A 61 -4.36 6.85 -11.08
C GLN A 61 -3.07 6.01 -10.99
N ALA A 62 -2.73 5.27 -12.04
CA ALA A 62 -1.49 4.48 -12.08
C ALA A 62 -0.24 5.37 -11.92
N LEU A 63 -0.24 6.56 -12.55
CA LEU A 63 0.83 7.53 -12.41
C LEU A 63 0.96 8.04 -10.97
N LEU A 64 -0.15 8.28 -10.26
CA LEU A 64 -0.12 8.66 -8.84
C LEU A 64 0.46 7.56 -7.97
N ALA A 65 0.05 6.30 -8.20
CA ALA A 65 0.61 5.13 -7.50
C ALA A 65 2.11 5.00 -7.72
N ALA A 66 2.57 5.12 -8.97
CA ALA A 66 3.99 5.08 -9.33
C ALA A 66 4.78 6.23 -8.65
N LYS A 67 4.22 7.45 -8.61
CA LYS A 67 4.86 8.58 -7.91
C LYS A 67 4.88 8.44 -6.39
N ALA A 68 3.92 7.71 -5.81
CA ALA A 68 3.93 7.34 -4.39
C ALA A 68 4.95 6.23 -4.07
N GLY A 69 5.56 5.64 -5.10
CA GLY A 69 6.63 4.66 -4.98
C GLY A 69 6.18 3.21 -5.03
N ALA A 70 4.91 2.93 -5.39
CA ALA A 70 4.40 1.58 -5.57
C ALA A 70 5.37 0.72 -6.41
#